data_AF-A0A1Y5D6I1-F1
#
_entry.id   AF-A0A1Y5D6I1-F1
#
_cell.length_a   1.000
_cell.length_b   1.000
_cell.length_c   1.000
_cell.angle_alpha   90.00
_cell.angle_beta   90.00
_cell.angle_gamma   90.00
#
_symmetry.space_group_name_H-M   'P 1'
#
loop_
_entity.id
_entity.type
_entity.pdbx_description
1 polymer ?
#
loop_
_entity_poly.entity_id
_entity_poly.type
_entity_poly.pdbx_seq_one_letter_code
_entity_poly.pdbx_strand_id
1 'polypeptide(L)'
;MNQVLPSFETLLNMAKQDPEALERLREQHVKAAIDSAPEAYRQRLAGLQFQIDGVRRTSKSPMASCMNISKMMHDSLQTLKTFIDESDTPIEASPMEAAKVLAFPG
;
A
#
# COMPACT_ATOMS: atom_id res chain seq x y z
N MET A 1 -5.44 19.62 -1.20
CA MET A 1 -4.85 20.30 -2.38
C MET A 1 -3.81 19.37 -2.97
N ASN A 2 -3.93 19.01 -4.25
CA ASN A 2 -2.95 18.17 -4.93
C ASN A 2 -1.70 19.02 -5.23
N GLN A 3 -0.64 18.86 -4.45
CA GLN A 3 0.62 19.60 -4.65
C GLN A 3 1.25 19.10 -5.96
N VAL A 4 1.47 20.01 -6.91
CA VAL A 4 2.07 19.67 -8.21
C VAL A 4 3.53 19.30 -7.99
N LEU A 5 3.94 18.15 -8.50
CA LEU A 5 5.33 17.69 -8.41
C LEU A 5 6.22 18.61 -9.28
N PRO A 6 7.42 19.03 -8.79
CA PRO A 6 8.38 19.76 -9.60
C PRO A 6 8.82 19.01 -10.87
N SER A 7 9.42 19.71 -11.82
CA SER A 7 9.96 19.08 -13.04
C SER A 7 11.06 18.07 -12.71
N PHE A 8 11.26 17.09 -13.60
CA PHE A 8 12.33 16.11 -13.45
C PHE A 8 13.70 16.75 -13.27
N GLU A 9 14.01 17.82 -14.02
CA GLU A 9 15.28 18.55 -13.91
C GLU A 9 15.47 19.16 -12.52
N THR A 10 14.39 19.68 -11.93
CA THR A 10 14.41 20.23 -10.57
C THR A 10 14.69 19.13 -9.55
N LEU A 11 13.98 18.00 -9.63
CA LEU A 11 14.17 16.87 -8.74
C LEU A 11 15.57 16.26 -8.87
N LEU A 12 16.10 16.17 -10.10
CA LEU A 12 17.45 15.70 -10.37
C LEU A 12 18.50 16.66 -9.79
N ASN A 13 18.27 17.97 -9.88
CA ASN A 13 19.16 18.95 -9.27
C ASN A 13 19.16 18.82 -7.74
N MET A 14 17.98 18.67 -7.12
CA MET A 14 17.87 18.39 -5.69
C MET A 14 18.64 17.13 -5.31
N ALA A 15 18.43 16.01 -6.02
CA ALA A 15 19.13 14.75 -5.76
C ALA A 15 20.67 14.87 -5.81
N LYS A 16 21.20 15.77 -6.64
CA LYS A 16 22.66 15.97 -6.81
C LYS A 16 23.24 16.97 -5.83
N GLN A 17 22.52 18.05 -5.53
CA GLN A 17 23.03 19.20 -4.78
C GLN A 17 22.57 19.23 -3.32
N ASP A 18 21.33 18.81 -3.05
CA ASP A 18 20.73 18.76 -1.72
C ASP A 18 19.76 17.56 -1.61
N PRO A 19 20.30 16.34 -1.37
CA PRO A 19 19.48 15.14 -1.23
C PRO A 19 18.46 15.22 -0.08
N GLU A 20 18.78 15.97 0.98
CA GLU A 20 17.88 16.20 2.12
C GLU A 20 16.68 17.05 1.72
N ALA A 21 16.86 18.05 0.85
CA ALA A 21 15.73 18.81 0.31
C ALA A 21 14.77 17.93 -0.51
N LEU A 22 15.30 16.97 -1.27
CA LEU A 22 14.47 16.02 -2.02
C LEU A 22 13.68 15.11 -1.06
N GLU A 23 14.29 14.67 0.04
CA GLU A 23 13.61 13.83 1.03
C GLU A 23 12.52 14.62 1.78
N ARG A 24 12.79 15.88 2.16
CA ARG A 24 11.77 16.76 2.75
C ARG A 24 10.58 16.98 1.81
N LEU A 25 10.85 17.19 0.52
CA LEU A 25 9.80 17.33 -0.49
C LEU A 25 8.96 16.05 -0.55
N ARG A 26 9.60 14.88 -0.59
CA ARG A 26 8.90 13.58 -0.58
C ARG A 26 7.97 13.44 0.64
N GLU A 27 8.47 13.73 1.84
CA GLU A 27 7.69 13.64 3.07
C GLU A 27 6.50 14.61 3.07
N GLN A 28 6.68 15.83 2.57
CA GLN A 28 5.60 16.81 2.42
C GLN A 28 4.49 16.30 1.49
N HIS A 29 4.85 15.74 0.33
CA HIS A 29 3.87 15.19 -0.61
C HIS A 29 3.13 13.99 -0.04
N VAL A 30 3.84 13.08 0.65
CA VAL A 30 3.23 11.93 1.34
C VAL A 30 2.25 12.39 2.40
N LYS A 31 2.67 13.33 3.27
CA LYS A 31 1.81 13.86 4.33
C LYS A 31 0.56 14.53 3.75
N ALA A 32 0.72 15.33 2.69
CA ALA A 32 -0.41 15.95 2.02
C ALA A 32 -1.39 14.91 1.44
N ALA A 33 -0.88 13.81 0.87
CA ALA A 33 -1.72 12.72 0.37
C ALA A 33 -2.52 12.05 1.50
N ILE A 34 -1.86 11.73 2.63
CA ILE A 34 -2.52 11.15 3.80
C ILE A 34 -3.57 12.09 4.39
N ASP A 35 -3.22 13.37 4.59
CA ASP A 35 -4.11 14.37 5.18
C ASP A 35 -5.34 14.63 4.28
N SER A 36 -5.19 14.50 2.96
CA SER A 36 -6.28 14.64 1.99
C SER A 36 -7.24 13.46 1.92
N ALA A 37 -6.86 12.29 2.44
CA ALA A 37 -7.70 11.10 2.45
C ALA A 37 -8.86 11.23 3.48
N PRO A 38 -9.99 10.52 3.25
CA PRO A 38 -11.06 10.43 4.24
C PRO A 38 -10.52 9.93 5.59
N GLU A 39 -11.06 10.46 6.69
CA GLU A 39 -10.55 10.22 8.04
C GLU A 39 -10.46 8.73 8.39
N ALA A 40 -11.44 7.93 7.96
CA ALA A 40 -11.47 6.48 8.12
C ALA A 40 -10.23 5.76 7.56
N TYR A 41 -9.56 6.33 6.55
CA TYR A 41 -8.39 5.72 5.91
C TYR A 41 -7.06 6.30 6.37
N ARG A 42 -7.04 7.44 7.07
CA ARG A 42 -5.78 8.12 7.44
C ARG A 42 -4.86 7.25 8.30
N GLN A 43 -5.42 6.54 9.29
CA GLN A 43 -4.64 5.65 10.15
C GLN A 43 -4.04 4.48 9.36
N ARG A 44 -4.82 3.88 8.45
CA ARG A 44 -4.37 2.80 7.56
C ARG A 44 -3.23 3.28 6.66
N LEU A 45 -3.35 4.47 6.08
CA LEU A 45 -2.35 5.07 5.21
C LEU A 45 -1.06 5.43 5.96
N ALA A 46 -1.17 5.95 7.19
CA ALA A 46 -0.01 6.21 8.05
C ALA A 46 0.76 4.92 8.37
N GLY A 47 0.05 3.82 8.66
CA GLY A 47 0.66 2.51 8.85
C GLY A 47 1.37 1.99 7.58
N LEU A 48 0.76 2.18 6.41
CA LEU A 48 1.39 1.82 5.13
C LEU A 48 2.64 2.65 4.86
N GLN A 49 2.61 3.95 5.14
CA GLN A 49 3.78 4.81 5.01
C GLN A 49 4.93 4.36 5.91
N PHE A 50 4.65 3.97 7.16
CA PHE A 50 5.65 3.40 8.06
C PHE A 50 6.30 2.13 7.48
N GLN A 51 5.51 1.24 6.87
CA GLN A 51 6.04 0.05 6.21
C GLN A 51 6.93 0.41 5.03
N ILE A 52 6.51 1.36 4.19
CA ILE A 52 7.30 1.86 3.04
C ILE A 52 8.63 2.43 3.53
N ASP A 53 8.63 3.26 4.57
CA ASP A 53 9.86 3.83 5.13
C ASP A 53 10.76 2.75 5.73
N GLY A 54 10.19 1.72 6.36
CA GLY A 54 10.92 0.55 6.83
C GLY A 54 11.64 -0.19 5.68
N VAL A 55 10.94 -0.43 4.56
CA VAL A 55 11.54 -1.04 3.36
C VAL A 55 12.66 -0.17 2.79
N ARG A 56 12.48 1.16 2.73
CA ARG A 56 13.53 2.08 2.28
C ARG A 56 14.79 2.01 3.15
N ARG A 57 14.62 2.03 4.48
CA ARG A 57 15.73 2.02 5.45
C ARG A 57 16.49 0.70 5.50
N THR A 58 15.80 -0.43 5.27
CA THR A 58 16.40 -1.77 5.39
C THR A 58 16.93 -2.32 4.06
N SER A 59 16.60 -1.69 2.93
CA SER A 59 17.06 -2.12 1.62
C SER A 59 18.54 -1.81 1.40
N LYS A 60 19.25 -2.73 0.73
CA LYS A 60 20.71 -2.64 0.48
C LYS A 60 21.11 -1.55 -0.51
N SER A 61 20.16 -1.04 -1.30
CA SER A 61 20.38 0.05 -2.26
C SER A 61 19.07 0.77 -2.60
N PRO A 62 19.11 1.99 -3.15
CA PRO A 62 17.92 2.70 -3.60
C PRO A 62 17.11 1.91 -4.64
N MET A 63 17.78 1.21 -5.56
CA MET A 63 17.11 0.38 -6.57
C MET A 63 16.43 -0.84 -5.94
N ALA A 64 17.08 -1.50 -4.98
CA ALA A 64 16.48 -2.60 -4.24
C ALA A 64 15.22 -2.14 -3.49
N SER A 65 15.27 -0.96 -2.86
CA SER A 65 14.10 -0.36 -2.23
C SER A 65 12.96 -0.12 -3.22
N CYS A 66 13.27 0.44 -4.39
CA CYS A 66 12.29 0.68 -5.44
C CYS A 66 11.58 -0.62 -5.89
N MET A 67 12.36 -1.68 -6.13
CA MET A 67 11.80 -2.99 -6.50
C MET A 67 10.93 -3.57 -5.39
N ASN A 68 11.37 -3.50 -4.12
CA ASN A 68 10.62 -4.02 -2.98
C ASN A 68 9.29 -3.28 -2.78
N ILE A 69 9.29 -1.95 -2.91
CA ILE A 69 8.07 -1.14 -2.83
C ILE A 69 7.14 -1.45 -4.01
N SER A 70 7.68 -1.58 -5.23
CA SER A 70 6.91 -1.96 -6.41
C SER A 70 6.26 -3.33 -6.25
N LYS A 71 6.97 -4.28 -5.64
CA LYS A 71 6.44 -5.59 -5.29
C LYS A 71 5.27 -5.49 -4.30
N MET A 72 5.39 -4.71 -3.22
CA MET A 72 4.28 -4.50 -2.27
C MET A 72 3.01 -3.98 -2.95
N MET A 73 3.16 -3.03 -3.89
CA MET A 73 2.03 -2.51 -4.68
C MET A 73 1.42 -3.60 -5.57
N HIS A 74 2.26 -4.41 -6.22
CA HIS A 74 1.80 -5.49 -7.09
C HIS A 74 1.09 -6.61 -6.29
N ASP A 75 1.62 -7.00 -5.14
CA ASP A 75 1.02 -8.00 -4.24
C ASP A 75 -0.38 -7.53 -3.78
N SER A 76 -0.54 -6.23 -3.51
CA SER A 76 -1.83 -5.63 -3.14
C SER A 76 -2.83 -5.69 -4.31
N LEU A 77 -2.36 -5.40 -5.54
CA LEU A 77 -3.18 -5.49 -6.75
C LEU A 77 -3.58 -6.94 -7.04
N GLN A 78 -2.66 -7.89 -6.87
CA GLN A 78 -2.95 -9.31 -7.05
C GLN A 78 -4.00 -9.79 -6.05
N THR A 79 -3.89 -9.38 -4.78
CA THR A 79 -4.88 -9.70 -3.75
C THR A 79 -6.27 -9.18 -4.13
N LEU A 80 -6.34 -7.93 -4.60
CA LEU A 80 -7.60 -7.35 -5.06
C LEU A 80 -8.18 -8.12 -6.26
N LYS A 81 -7.32 -8.47 -7.23
CA LYS A 81 -7.73 -9.22 -8.41
C LYS A 81 -8.28 -10.60 -8.04
N THR A 82 -7.60 -11.33 -7.16
CA THR A 82 -8.07 -12.63 -6.66
C THR A 82 -9.43 -12.52 -5.97
N PHE A 83 -9.63 -11.51 -5.13
CA PHE A 83 -10.91 -11.29 -4.47
C PHE A 83 -12.06 -11.02 -5.46
N ILE A 84 -11.78 -10.24 -6.50
CA ILE A 84 -12.77 -9.97 -7.58
C ILE A 84 -13.08 -11.27 -8.34
N ASP A 85 -12.05 -11.99 -8.78
CA ASP A 85 -12.20 -13.25 -9.52
C ASP A 85 -13.01 -14.29 -8.70
N GLU A 86 -12.74 -14.42 -7.39
CA GLU A 86 -13.47 -15.32 -6.48
C GLU A 86 -14.93 -14.89 -6.25
N SER A 87 -15.20 -13.59 -6.23
CA SER A 87 -16.57 -13.08 -6.08
C SER A 87 -17.45 -13.32 -7.32
N ASP A 88 -16.83 -13.48 -8.49
CA ASP A 88 -17.51 -13.70 -9.78
C ASP A 88 -17.73 -15.20 -10.10
N THR A 89 -17.11 -16.10 -9.33
CA THR A 89 -17.36 -17.54 -9.44
C THR A 89 -18.80 -17.86 -9.00
N PRO A 90 -19.64 -18.45 -9.87
CA PRO A 90 -20.95 -18.92 -9.45
C PRO A 90 -20.78 -19.90 -8.30
N ILE A 91 -21.38 -19.61 -7.15
CA ILE A 91 -21.51 -20.59 -6.08
C ILE A 91 -22.42 -21.69 -6.65
N GLU A 92 -21.82 -22.79 -7.12
CA GLU A 92 -22.58 -24.02 -7.35
C GLU A 92 -23.18 -24.40 -6.01
N ALA A 93 -24.49 -24.19 -5.87
CA ALA A 93 -25.25 -24.57 -4.70
C ALA A 93 -25.21 -26.11 -4.59
N SER A 94 -24.15 -26.62 -3.96
CA SER A 94 -24.17 -27.97 -3.42
C SER A 94 -25.31 -28.02 -2.40
N PRO A 95 -26.15 -29.07 -2.41
CA PRO A 95 -27.23 -29.18 -1.46
C PRO A 95 -26.66 -29.08 -0.05
N MET A 96 -27.12 -28.07 0.68
CA MET A 96 -26.69 -27.75 2.04
C MET A 96 -27.13 -28.91 2.94
N GLU A 97 -26.25 -29.90 3.13
CA GLU A 97 -26.54 -31.03 4.01
C GLU A 97 -26.71 -30.49 5.44
N ALA A 98 -27.85 -30.79 6.05
CA ALA A 98 -28.21 -30.26 7.35
C ALA A 98 -27.11 -30.54 8.37
N ALA A 99 -26.58 -29.49 9.01
CA ALA A 99 -25.53 -29.63 10.00
C ALA A 99 -25.97 -30.57 11.14
N LYS A 100 -25.15 -31.60 11.42
CA LYS A 100 -25.44 -32.56 12.48
C LYS A 100 -25.21 -31.92 13.84
N VAL A 101 -26.31 -31.57 14.53
CA VAL A 101 -26.28 -31.07 15.91
C VAL A 101 -25.79 -32.17 16.84
N LEU A 102 -24.66 -31.95 17.51
CA LEU A 102 -24.17 -32.83 18.57
C LEU A 102 -24.78 -32.39 19.91
N ALA A 103 -25.40 -33.32 20.64
CA ALA A 103 -25.89 -33.06 21.98
C ALA A 103 -24.73 -32.94 22.97
N PHE A 104 -24.83 -32.00 23.90
CA PHE A 104 -23.85 -31.86 24.99
C PHE A 104 -24.02 -33.02 26.00
N PRO A 105 -22.91 -33.64 26.45
CA PRO A 105 -22.98 -34.63 27.52
C PRO A 105 -23.32 -33.93 28.85
N GLY A 106 -24.38 -34.41 29.50
CA GLY A 106 -24.74 -34.05 30.88
C GLY A 106 -23.99 -34.89 31.91
#